data_AF-A0A931MRE7-F1
#
_entry.id   AF-A0A931MRE7-F1
#
_cell.length_a   1.000
_cell.length_b   1.000
_cell.length_c   1.000
_cell.angle_alpha   90.00
_cell.angle_beta   90.00
_cell.angle_gamma   90.00
#
_symmetry.space_group_name_H-M   'P 1'
#
loop_
_entity.id
_entity.type
_entity.pdbx_description
1 polymer ?
#
loop_
_entity_poly.entity_id
_entity_poly.type
_entity_poly.pdbx_seq_one_letter_code
_entity_poly.pdbx_strand_id
1 'polypeptide(L)'
;MAVDGNDNVWVANFGGQAVSQFCGVRVVACRPGTTTGAPISPDGTGYGFDGLTRNTAVAIDQAGNVWVTNNWKQIPIQTNPGGYEMVAFVGAAAPVIP
;
A
#
# COMPACT_ATOMS: atom_id res chain seq x y z
N MET A 1 0.28 -8.70 -1.19
CA MET A 1 -0.99 -8.02 -0.90
C MET A 1 -1.35 -8.28 0.55
N ALA A 2 -2.18 -7.44 1.15
CA ALA A 2 -2.69 -7.60 2.51
C ALA A 2 -4.14 -7.10 2.59
N VAL A 3 -4.85 -7.42 3.68
CA VAL A 3 -6.23 -6.96 3.94
C VAL A 3 -6.26 -6.25 5.28
N ASP A 4 -6.89 -5.09 5.36
CA ASP A 4 -7.01 -4.31 6.59
C ASP A 4 -8.28 -4.65 7.39
N GLY A 5 -8.44 -4.06 8.58
CA GLY A 5 -9.62 -4.30 9.41
C GLY A 5 -10.93 -3.78 8.81
N ASN A 6 -10.88 -3.01 7.72
CA ASN A 6 -12.02 -2.55 6.93
C ASN A 6 -12.33 -3.45 5.73
N ASP A 7 -11.68 -4.62 5.66
CA ASP A 7 -11.75 -5.56 4.55
C ASP A 7 -11.21 -5.01 3.23
N ASN A 8 -10.51 -3.86 3.25
CA ASN A 8 -9.90 -3.27 2.06
C ASN A 8 -8.59 -3.99 1.70
N VAL A 9 -8.31 -4.09 0.41
CA VAL A 9 -7.12 -4.79 -0.10
C VAL A 9 -6.00 -3.79 -0.37
N TRP A 10 -4.81 -4.11 0.13
CA TRP A 10 -3.59 -3.34 -0.06
C TRP A 10 -2.61 -4.09 -0.96
N VAL A 11 -2.06 -3.40 -1.95
CA VAL A 11 -1.19 -3.99 -3.00
C VAL A 11 0.10 -3.19 -3.12
N ALA A 12 1.23 -3.87 -3.03
CA ALA A 12 2.53 -3.30 -3.35
C ALA A 12 2.70 -3.25 -4.87
N ASN A 13 2.84 -2.04 -5.43
CA ASN A 13 2.96 -1.86 -6.87
C ASN A 13 4.44 -1.94 -7.27
N PHE A 14 4.91 -3.16 -7.61
CA PHE A 14 6.31 -3.42 -7.91
C PHE A 14 6.95 -2.42 -8.88
N GLY A 15 6.38 -2.23 -10.06
CA GLY A 15 6.87 -1.23 -11.04
C GLY A 15 6.33 0.18 -10.83
N GLY A 16 5.24 0.32 -10.07
CA GLY A 16 4.53 1.59 -9.87
C GLY A 16 5.11 2.46 -8.75
N GLN A 17 6.08 1.94 -7.97
CA GLN A 17 6.76 2.69 -6.89
C GLN A 17 5.78 3.26 -5.86
N ALA A 18 4.71 2.52 -5.59
CA ALA A 18 3.60 2.96 -4.75
C ALA A 18 2.92 1.78 -4.06
N VAL A 19 1.97 2.09 -3.20
CA VAL A 19 1.00 1.14 -2.65
C VAL A 19 -0.40 1.56 -3.08
N SER A 20 -1.19 0.61 -3.58
CA SER A 20 -2.59 0.84 -3.90
C SER A 20 -3.50 0.23 -2.84
N GLN A 21 -4.65 0.87 -2.63
CA GLN A 21 -5.72 0.39 -1.78
C GLN A 21 -6.99 0.24 -2.61
N PHE A 22 -7.71 -0.86 -2.43
CA PHE A 22 -8.95 -1.19 -3.12
C PHE A 22 -10.06 -1.43 -2.10
N CYS A 23 -11.26 -0.96 -2.43
CA CYS A 23 -12.44 -1.15 -1.62
C CYS A 23 -12.72 -2.63 -1.40
N GLY A 24 -12.92 -2.97 -0.12
CA GLY A 24 -13.23 -4.30 0.34
C GLY A 24 -14.64 -4.79 0.07
N VAL A 25 -14.94 -5.95 0.66
CA VAL A 25 -16.32 -6.48 0.70
C VAL A 25 -17.21 -5.65 1.63
N ARG A 26 -16.64 -5.04 2.67
CA ARG A 26 -17.35 -4.12 3.56
C ARG A 26 -17.42 -2.72 2.96
N VAL A 27 -18.24 -2.57 1.92
CA VAL A 27 -18.36 -1.33 1.13
C VAL A 27 -18.72 -0.10 1.99
N VAL A 28 -19.40 -0.29 3.12
CA VAL A 28 -19.69 0.79 4.09
C VAL A 28 -18.44 1.42 4.71
N ALA A 29 -17.29 0.73 4.66
CA ALA A 29 -16.01 1.22 5.13
C ALA A 29 -15.15 1.87 4.01
N CYS A 30 -15.67 1.93 2.78
CA CYS A 30 -15.05 2.58 1.65
C CYS A 30 -15.56 4.01 1.45
N ARG A 31 -14.94 4.75 0.51
CA ARG A 31 -15.44 6.07 0.08
C ARG A 31 -16.88 5.93 -0.46
N PRO A 32 -17.80 6.86 -0.13
CA PRO A 32 -19.15 6.84 -0.66
C PRO A 32 -19.18 6.77 -2.19
N GLY A 33 -20.06 5.93 -2.74
CA GLY A 33 -20.20 5.73 -4.19
C GLY A 33 -19.20 4.74 -4.81
N THR A 34 -18.37 4.08 -4.01
CA THR A 34 -17.49 3.01 -4.48
C THR A 34 -18.15 1.63 -4.33
N THR A 35 -17.64 0.66 -5.09
CA THR A 35 -18.05 -0.75 -5.04
C THR A 35 -16.84 -1.61 -4.71
N THR A 36 -17.06 -2.87 -4.32
CA THR A 36 -15.98 -3.83 -4.07
C THR A 36 -15.01 -3.90 -5.26
N GLY A 37 -13.72 -3.83 -4.96
CA GLY A 37 -12.64 -3.81 -5.96
C GLY A 37 -12.37 -2.44 -6.58
N ALA A 38 -13.18 -1.41 -6.30
CA ALA A 38 -12.89 -0.06 -6.77
C ALA A 38 -11.58 0.46 -6.14
N PRO A 39 -10.70 1.14 -6.89
CA PRO A 39 -9.54 1.79 -6.32
C PRO A 39 -9.98 2.92 -5.38
N ILE A 40 -9.35 3.00 -4.19
CA ILE A 40 -9.66 4.01 -3.17
C ILE A 40 -8.43 4.76 -2.64
N SER A 41 -7.22 4.36 -3.06
CA SER A 41 -6.00 5.17 -2.90
C SER A 41 -6.02 6.40 -3.84
N PRO A 42 -5.15 7.42 -3.65
CA PRO A 42 -5.09 8.58 -4.54
C PRO A 42 -5.04 8.23 -6.03
N ASP A 43 -5.85 8.92 -6.83
CA ASP A 43 -6.07 8.61 -8.25
C ASP A 43 -4.76 8.71 -9.05
N GLY A 44 -4.47 7.68 -9.84
CA GLY A 44 -3.32 7.61 -10.74
C GLY A 44 -1.95 7.43 -10.07
N THR A 45 -1.82 7.67 -8.77
CA THR A 45 -0.53 7.64 -8.05
C THR A 45 -0.45 6.61 -6.93
N GLY A 46 -1.57 6.29 -6.27
CA GLY A 46 -1.55 5.53 -5.03
C GLY A 46 -0.81 6.26 -3.90
N TYR A 47 -0.37 5.52 -2.88
CA TYR A 47 0.50 6.05 -1.82
C TYR A 47 1.96 5.89 -2.23
N GLY A 48 2.61 6.99 -2.62
CA GLY A 48 3.98 6.99 -3.10
C GLY A 48 4.78 8.22 -2.66
N PHE A 49 6.11 8.08 -2.69
CA PHE A 49 7.09 9.15 -2.48
C PHE A 49 8.43 8.73 -3.11
N ASP A 50 9.34 9.67 -3.32
CA ASP A 50 10.59 9.48 -4.07
C ASP A 50 11.60 8.48 -3.45
N GLY A 51 11.34 7.98 -2.25
CA GLY A 51 12.13 6.91 -1.65
C GLY A 51 11.70 5.51 -2.09
N LEU A 52 10.47 5.32 -2.60
CA LEU A 52 10.05 4.02 -3.12
C LEU A 52 10.74 3.71 -4.44
N THR A 53 11.14 2.44 -4.63
CA THR A 53 11.84 2.00 -5.85
C THR A 53 11.11 0.84 -6.50
N ARG A 54 11.10 -0.34 -5.87
CA ARG A 54 10.27 -1.47 -6.30
C ARG A 54 9.85 -2.27 -5.08
N ASN A 55 8.55 -2.29 -4.86
CA ASN A 55 7.93 -2.81 -3.65
C ASN A 55 7.52 -4.27 -3.89
N THR A 56 7.99 -5.20 -3.06
CA THR A 56 7.75 -6.64 -3.29
C THR A 56 6.61 -7.21 -2.45
N ALA A 57 6.35 -6.64 -1.29
CA ALA A 57 5.33 -7.10 -0.36
C ALA A 57 4.74 -5.93 0.44
N VAL A 58 3.57 -6.20 1.00
CA VAL A 58 2.87 -5.33 1.93
C VAL A 58 2.26 -6.18 3.04
N ALA A 59 2.34 -5.70 4.28
CA ALA A 59 1.72 -6.29 5.47
C ALA A 59 1.08 -5.19 6.31
N ILE A 60 0.08 -5.55 7.11
CA ILE A 60 -0.68 -4.63 7.95
C ILE A 60 -0.60 -5.13 9.38
N ASP A 61 -0.17 -4.27 10.31
CA ASP A 61 -0.13 -4.61 11.73
C ASP A 61 -1.44 -4.26 12.45
N GLN A 62 -1.55 -4.70 13.71
CA GLN A 62 -2.74 -4.48 14.54
C GLN A 62 -3.06 -3.01 14.80
N ALA A 63 -2.08 -2.11 14.68
CA ALA A 63 -2.30 -0.67 14.81
C ALA A 63 -2.78 -0.02 13.51
N GLY A 64 -2.83 -0.78 12.39
CA GLY A 64 -3.18 -0.26 11.07
C GLY A 64 -2.00 0.39 10.34
N ASN A 65 -0.76 0.11 10.74
CA ASN A 65 0.39 0.53 9.95
C ASN A 65 0.57 -0.39 8.74
N VAL A 66 0.88 0.20 7.60
CA VAL A 66 1.14 -0.53 6.36
C VAL A 66 2.64 -0.62 6.16
N TRP A 67 3.18 -1.82 6.33
CA TRP A 67 4.59 -2.14 6.17
C TRP A 67 4.87 -2.62 4.76
N VAL A 68 5.86 -2.03 4.09
CA VAL A 68 6.20 -2.27 2.69
C VAL A 68 7.66 -2.65 2.57
N THR A 69 7.94 -3.75 1.87
CA THR A 69 9.30 -4.14 1.53
C THR A 69 9.73 -3.42 0.26
N ASN A 70 10.48 -2.33 0.41
CA ASN A 70 11.10 -1.60 -0.69
C ASN A 70 12.54 -2.10 -0.88
N ASN A 71 12.68 -3.29 -1.50
CA ASN A 71 13.92 -4.06 -1.48
C ASN A 71 14.38 -4.52 -2.87
N TRP A 72 13.85 -3.92 -3.95
CA TRP A 72 14.28 -4.23 -5.30
C TRP A 72 14.67 -2.96 -6.06
N LYS A 73 15.78 -3.02 -6.79
CA LYS A 73 16.35 -1.87 -7.50
C LYS A 73 15.86 -1.80 -8.95
N GLN A 74 15.69 -0.58 -9.45
CA GLN A 74 15.52 -0.35 -10.88
C GLN A 74 16.88 -0.37 -11.57
N ILE A 75 16.90 -0.80 -12.83
CA ILE A 75 18.07 -0.70 -13.71
C ILE A 75 17.72 0.32 -14.80
N PRO A 76 18.54 1.37 -14.99
CA PRO A 76 19.80 1.66 -14.29
C PRO A 76 19.58 2.02 -12.81
N ILE A 77 20.58 1.74 -11.97
CA ILE A 77 20.52 2.01 -10.52
C ILE A 77 20.31 3.50 -10.30
N GLN A 78 19.28 3.84 -9.53
CA GLN A 78 18.94 5.22 -9.20
C GLN A 78 19.84 5.75 -8.09
N THR A 79 20.04 7.07 -8.06
CA THR A 79 20.81 7.76 -7.00
C THR A 79 20.03 7.89 -5.69
N ASN A 80 18.71 7.66 -5.70
CA ASN A 80 17.95 7.60 -4.46
C ASN A 80 18.46 6.44 -3.57
N PRO A 81 18.42 6.57 -2.23
CA PRO A 81 18.91 5.54 -1.34
C PRO A 81 18.00 4.30 -1.27
N GLY A 82 16.78 4.38 -1.81
CA GLY A 82 15.71 3.42 -1.62
C GLY A 82 15.85 2.12 -2.41
N GLY A 83 15.19 1.05 -1.97
CA GLY A 83 15.36 -0.31 -2.50
C GLY A 83 16.22 -1.23 -1.62
N TYR A 84 16.52 -0.84 -0.38
CA TYR A 84 17.17 -1.64 0.66
C TYR A 84 16.49 -1.53 2.03
N GLU A 85 15.25 -1.07 2.09
CA GLU A 85 14.59 -0.68 3.33
C GLU A 85 13.17 -1.24 3.47
N MET A 86 12.68 -1.17 4.69
CA MET A 86 11.26 -1.26 4.97
C MET A 86 10.69 0.15 5.12
N VAL A 87 9.53 0.38 4.54
CA VAL A 87 8.78 1.63 4.69
C VAL A 87 7.50 1.34 5.46
N ALA A 88 7.15 2.23 6.39
CA ALA A 88 5.87 2.17 7.10
C ALA A 88 5.02 3.40 6.73
N PHE A 89 3.79 3.17 6.28
CA PHE A 89 2.75 4.19 6.27
C PHE A 89 1.96 4.07 7.58
N VAL A 90 2.26 4.97 8.51
CA VAL A 90 1.75 4.91 9.88
C VAL A 90 0.25 5.21 9.89
N GLY A 91 -0.55 4.30 10.47
CA GLY A 91 -2.00 4.43 10.60
C GLY A 91 -2.78 4.54 9.29
N ALA A 92 -2.18 4.18 8.16
CA ALA A 92 -2.81 4.34 6.84
C ALA A 92 -3.94 3.32 6.59
N ALA A 93 -3.86 2.14 7.21
CA ALA A 93 -4.87 1.11 7.15
C ALA A 93 -5.77 1.10 8.39
N ALA A 94 -6.94 0.48 8.26
CA ALA A 94 -7.77 0.20 9.41
C ALA A 94 -7.11 -0.88 10.31
N PRO A 95 -7.11 -0.71 11.65
CA PRO A 95 -6.61 -1.71 12.59
C PRO A 95 -7.21 -3.10 12.36
N VAL A 96 -6.35 -4.13 12.23
CA VAL A 96 -6.80 -5.53 12.23
C VAL A 96 -7.00 -6.00 13.67
N ILE A 97 -8.27 -6.21 14.04
CA ILE A 97 -8.63 -6.81 15.34
C ILE A 97 -8.46 -8.34 15.23
N PRO A 98 -7.81 -9.00 16.19
CA PRO A 98 -7.72 -10.47 16.22
C PRO A 98 -9.07 -11.15 16.43
#